data_AF-A0A498P254-F1
#
_entry.id   AF-A0A498P254-F1
#
_cell.length_a   1.000
_cell.length_b   1.000
_cell.length_c   1.000
_cell.angle_alpha   90.00
_cell.angle_beta   90.00
_cell.angle_gamma   90.00
#
_symmetry.space_group_name_H-M   'P 1'
#
loop_
_entity.id
_entity.type
_entity.pdbx_description
1 polymer ?
#
loop_
_entity_poly.entity_id
_entity_poly.type
_entity_poly.pdbx_seq_one_letter_code
_entity_poly.pdbx_strand_id
1 'polypeptide(L)'
;MTSQVSKTVLRLEAEDVQALKDGINFKRNPEDGKCYIIYKGKDKIRACVNQCKHQGGLFIEDIEDLDGSTVRCTKHYWKLNVATMEYVNPPDSFMQDELEAVLSDTDGSLELVELNPPDPWTAEPREAQELRAGEITLTYLTHACMELKAGNKRMMFDPWLTGPAFARGWWLLHEPPSDAMDRLSQADLIYISHMLRCPRPLDLRPPHLGAPGTPESGPSRTTGFETTALESFRTT
;
A
#
# COMPACT_ATOMS: atom_id res chain seq x y z
N MET A 1 -4.38 26.12 14.14
CA MET A 1 -3.15 25.64 13.49
C MET A 1 -2.62 24.50 14.33
N THR A 2 -2.92 23.27 13.95
CA THR A 2 -2.26 22.09 14.50
C THR A 2 -0.79 22.17 14.09
N SER A 3 0.10 22.32 15.06
CA SER A 3 1.55 22.31 14.83
C SER A 3 1.97 20.97 14.23
N GLN A 4 2.93 21.00 13.31
CA GLN A 4 3.65 19.81 12.85
C GLN A 4 4.03 18.95 14.06
N VAL A 5 3.66 17.67 14.04
CA VAL A 5 4.01 16.74 15.12
C VAL A 5 5.19 15.93 14.61
N SER A 6 6.34 16.12 15.24
CA SER A 6 7.48 15.22 15.10
C SER A 6 7.54 14.31 16.31
N LYS A 7 7.98 13.07 16.09
CA LYS A 7 8.20 12.11 17.17
C LYS A 7 9.55 11.44 16.96
N THR A 8 10.42 11.51 17.96
CA THR A 8 11.61 10.67 18.00
C THR A 8 11.16 9.21 18.19
N VAL A 9 11.50 8.37 17.22
CA VAL A 9 11.10 6.96 17.17
C VAL A 9 12.23 6.00 17.53
N LEU A 10 13.48 6.48 17.49
CA LEU A 10 14.65 5.77 18.01
C LEU A 10 15.71 6.81 18.38
N ARG A 11 16.39 6.61 19.51
CA ARG A 11 17.59 7.34 19.88
C ARG A 11 18.74 6.36 20.08
N LEU A 12 19.90 6.68 19.52
CA LEU A 12 21.15 5.97 19.71
C LEU A 12 22.16 6.90 20.39
N GLU A 13 22.80 6.41 21.44
CA GLU A 13 23.89 7.14 22.10
C GLU A 13 25.17 7.08 21.27
N ALA A 14 26.12 7.97 21.54
CA ALA A 14 27.32 8.11 20.69
C ALA A 14 28.12 6.82 20.49
N GLU A 15 28.21 5.96 21.52
CA GLU A 15 28.88 4.68 21.40
C GLU A 15 28.19 3.77 20.38
N ASP A 16 26.85 3.72 20.40
CA ASP A 16 26.05 2.95 19.45
C ASP A 16 26.14 3.51 18.02
N VAL A 17 26.25 4.84 17.89
CA VAL A 17 26.43 5.52 16.59
C VAL A 17 27.82 5.21 16.00
N GLN A 18 28.86 5.21 16.84
CA GLN A 18 30.21 4.82 16.44
C GLN A 18 30.29 3.35 16.04
N ALA A 19 29.51 2.48 16.69
CA ALA A 19 29.42 1.06 16.37
C ALA A 19 28.65 0.75 15.06
N LEU A 20 27.99 1.73 14.44
CA LEU A 20 27.34 1.55 13.14
C LEU A 20 28.39 1.24 12.07
N LYS A 21 28.20 0.13 11.37
CA LYS A 21 29.01 -0.28 10.23
C LYS A 21 28.69 0.60 9.03
N ASP A 22 29.65 0.76 8.13
CA ASP A 22 29.37 1.35 6.82
C ASP A 22 28.37 0.45 6.06
N GLY A 23 27.36 1.05 5.45
CA GLY A 23 26.24 0.34 4.82
C GLY A 23 25.02 0.15 5.72
N ILE A 24 24.36 -0.99 5.59
CA ILE A 24 23.08 -1.30 6.25
C ILE A 24 23.28 -1.69 7.73
N ASN A 25 22.47 -1.11 8.62
CA ASN A 25 22.39 -1.46 10.03
C ASN A 25 20.93 -1.62 10.45
N PHE A 26 20.59 -2.73 11.09
CA PHE A 26 19.27 -2.94 11.68
C PHE A 26 19.31 -2.61 13.18
N LYS A 27 18.44 -1.73 13.63
CA LYS A 27 18.30 -1.36 15.04
C LYS A 27 16.87 -1.53 15.50
N ARG A 28 16.68 -2.07 16.69
CA ARG A 28 15.36 -2.27 17.29
C ARG A 28 15.19 -1.30 18.45
N ASN A 29 14.09 -0.57 18.48
CA ASN A 29 13.75 0.22 19.64
C ASN A 29 13.18 -0.74 20.73
N PRO A 30 13.78 -0.77 21.93
CA PRO A 30 13.30 -1.63 23.02
C PRO A 30 11.94 -1.21 23.60
N GLU A 31 11.56 0.07 23.47
CA GLU A 31 10.32 0.60 24.06
C GLU A 31 9.07 0.19 23.28
N ASP A 32 9.10 0.31 21.95
CA ASP A 32 7.96 -0.01 21.07
C ASP A 32 8.14 -1.35 20.31
N GLY A 33 9.33 -1.94 20.39
CA GLY A 33 9.67 -3.20 19.73
C GLY A 33 9.85 -3.11 18.21
N LYS A 34 9.71 -1.92 17.60
CA LYS A 34 9.85 -1.71 16.15
C LYS A 34 11.30 -1.79 15.71
N CYS A 35 11.51 -2.22 14.48
CA CYS A 35 12.82 -2.28 13.84
C CYS A 35 12.96 -1.14 12.82
N TYR A 36 14.16 -0.59 12.74
CA TYR A 36 14.57 0.49 11.86
C TYR A 36 15.77 0.05 11.06
N ILE A 37 15.89 0.57 9.84
CA ILE A 37 17.04 0.39 8.98
C ILE A 37 17.77 1.72 8.94
N ILE A 38 19.06 1.71 9.28
CA ILE A 38 19.95 2.86 9.20
C ILE A 38 21.01 2.54 8.15
N TYR A 39 21.06 3.35 7.10
CA TYR A 39 22.11 3.30 6.09
C TYR A 39 23.16 4.36 6.40
N LYS A 40 24.39 3.93 6.69
CA LYS A 40 25.55 4.80 6.90
C LYS A 40 26.38 4.85 5.63
N GLY A 41 26.23 5.92 4.86
CA GLY A 41 27.13 6.25 3.76
C GLY A 41 28.35 7.04 4.25
N LYS A 42 29.24 7.42 3.32
CA LYS A 42 30.47 8.17 3.65
C LYS A 42 30.18 9.53 4.31
N ASP A 43 29.19 10.26 3.79
CA ASP A 43 28.88 11.63 4.21
C ASP A 43 27.41 11.81 4.64
N LYS A 44 26.61 10.73 4.60
CA LYS A 44 25.17 10.80 4.89
C LYS A 44 24.69 9.59 5.68
N ILE A 45 23.80 9.84 6.63
CA ILE A 45 23.01 8.82 7.30
C ILE A 45 21.58 8.94 6.79
N ARG A 46 21.01 7.83 6.35
CA ARG A 46 19.59 7.73 5.97
C ARG A 46 18.94 6.68 6.83
N ALA A 47 17.65 6.83 7.12
CA ALA A 47 16.95 5.84 7.92
C ALA A 47 15.49 5.67 7.51
N CYS A 48 14.94 4.49 7.76
CA CYS A 48 13.52 4.22 7.58
C CYS A 48 13.04 3.17 8.58
N VAL A 49 11.72 3.05 8.73
CA VAL A 49 11.12 1.92 9.45
C VAL A 49 11.37 0.64 8.65
N ASN A 50 11.75 -0.45 9.31
CA ASN A 50 11.94 -1.76 8.69
C ASN A 50 10.58 -2.41 8.38
N GLN A 51 9.81 -1.81 7.49
CA GLN A 51 8.51 -2.31 7.06
C GLN A 51 8.29 -1.98 5.59
N CYS A 52 8.17 -3.02 4.77
CA CYS A 52 7.94 -2.91 3.33
C CYS A 52 6.55 -2.32 3.06
N LYS A 53 6.49 -1.23 2.30
CA LYS A 53 5.24 -0.53 1.92
C LYS A 53 4.35 -1.32 0.96
N HIS A 54 4.82 -2.44 0.41
CA HIS A 54 3.97 -3.33 -0.38
C HIS A 54 2.86 -3.97 0.47
N GLN A 55 3.21 -4.78 1.49
CA GLN A 55 2.25 -5.47 2.37
C GLN A 55 2.79 -5.69 3.79
N GLY A 56 3.60 -4.75 4.28
CA GLY A 56 4.10 -4.72 5.65
C GLY A 56 5.08 -5.85 6.03
N GLY A 57 5.74 -6.48 5.06
CA GLY A 57 6.79 -7.47 5.36
C GLY A 57 8.06 -6.80 5.89
N LEU A 58 8.84 -7.50 6.72
CA LEU A 58 10.15 -7.00 7.16
C LEU A 58 11.19 -7.16 6.03
N PHE A 59 12.20 -6.30 6.03
CA PHE A 59 13.39 -6.47 5.21
C PHE A 59 14.49 -7.17 5.98
N ILE A 60 15.28 -7.93 5.23
CA ILE A 60 16.53 -8.58 5.65
C ILE A 60 17.64 -8.21 4.67
N GLU A 61 18.89 -8.40 5.07
CA GLU A 61 20.03 -8.32 4.15
C GLU A 61 19.80 -9.24 2.95
N ASP A 62 20.05 -8.73 1.75
CA ASP A 62 19.96 -9.53 0.54
C ASP A 62 21.32 -10.18 0.27
N ILE A 63 21.34 -11.50 0.12
CA ILE A 63 22.60 -12.23 -0.16
C ILE A 63 23.17 -11.90 -1.55
N GLU A 64 22.31 -11.39 -2.44
CA GLU A 64 22.68 -10.93 -3.78
C GLU A 64 23.11 -9.46 -3.78
N ASP A 65 23.12 -8.80 -2.61
CA ASP A 65 23.57 -7.42 -2.49
C ASP A 65 25.11 -7.35 -2.64
N LEU A 66 25.54 -6.70 -3.72
CA LEU A 66 26.96 -6.48 -4.01
C LEU A 66 27.43 -5.10 -3.56
N ASP A 67 26.51 -4.15 -3.32
CA ASP A 67 26.82 -2.75 -3.04
C ASP A 67 26.59 -2.36 -1.57
N GLY A 68 26.03 -3.27 -0.77
CA GLY A 68 25.79 -3.07 0.66
C GLY A 68 24.69 -2.06 0.95
N SER A 69 23.81 -1.81 -0.04
CA SER A 69 22.73 -0.84 0.05
C SER A 69 21.36 -1.42 -0.28
N THR A 70 21.26 -2.73 -0.56
CA THR A 70 20.01 -3.38 -0.96
C THR A 70 19.52 -4.36 0.08
N VAL A 71 18.27 -4.17 0.53
CA VAL A 71 17.57 -5.08 1.43
C VAL A 71 16.41 -5.76 0.71
N ARG A 72 16.08 -6.99 1.12
CA ARG A 72 15.03 -7.81 0.50
C ARG A 72 13.90 -8.11 1.47
N CYS A 73 12.67 -7.89 1.03
CA CYS A 73 11.47 -8.18 1.80
C CYS A 73 11.26 -9.69 1.95
N THR A 74 10.91 -10.14 3.15
CA THR A 74 10.69 -11.55 3.48
C THR A 74 9.40 -12.14 2.89
N LYS A 75 8.40 -11.31 2.53
CA LYS A 75 7.11 -11.78 2.02
C LYS A 75 7.11 -12.06 0.51
N HIS A 76 7.45 -11.04 -0.27
CA HIS A 76 7.31 -11.08 -1.73
C HIS A 76 8.62 -10.77 -2.46
N TYR A 77 9.75 -10.79 -1.74
CA TYR A 77 11.09 -10.59 -2.31
C TYR A 77 11.31 -9.24 -3.01
N TRP A 78 10.46 -8.26 -2.73
CA TRP A 78 10.67 -6.88 -3.16
C TRP A 78 11.98 -6.36 -2.58
N LYS A 79 12.76 -5.68 -3.41
CA LYS A 79 14.08 -5.18 -3.02
C LYS A 79 14.02 -3.66 -2.90
N LEU A 80 14.60 -3.14 -1.83
CA LEU A 80 14.69 -1.71 -1.52
C LEU A 80 16.15 -1.31 -1.47
N ASN A 81 16.53 -0.28 -2.21
CA ASN A 81 17.83 0.35 -2.06
C ASN A 81 17.73 1.41 -0.95
N VAL A 82 18.36 1.17 0.20
CA VAL A 82 18.25 2.05 1.39
C VAL A 82 19.10 3.30 1.29
N ALA A 83 20.03 3.36 0.32
CA ALA A 83 20.81 4.57 0.04
C ALA A 83 20.03 5.62 -0.76
N THR A 84 18.98 5.19 -1.48
CA THR A 84 18.08 6.00 -2.32
C THR A 84 16.64 6.08 -1.77
N MET A 85 16.21 5.08 -0.99
CA MET A 85 14.82 4.80 -0.58
C MET A 85 13.90 4.36 -1.73
N GLU A 86 14.48 3.91 -2.84
CA GLU A 86 13.76 3.44 -4.02
C GLU A 86 13.67 1.92 -4.05
N TYR A 87 12.50 1.40 -4.44
CA TYR A 87 12.34 -0.01 -4.71
C TYR A 87 12.97 -0.35 -6.06
N VAL A 88 13.92 -1.27 -6.05
CA VAL A 88 14.62 -1.72 -7.28
C VAL A 88 13.86 -2.84 -7.98
N ASN A 89 12.99 -3.53 -7.25
CA ASN A 89 12.11 -4.55 -7.81
C ASN A 89 10.77 -4.55 -7.04
N PRO A 90 9.66 -4.10 -7.67
CA PRO A 90 9.58 -3.57 -9.03
C PRO A 90 10.24 -2.18 -9.14
N PRO A 91 10.87 -1.85 -10.29
CA PRO A 91 11.38 -0.51 -10.56
C PRO A 91 10.23 0.48 -10.76
N ASP A 92 10.53 1.77 -10.64
CA ASP A 92 9.57 2.89 -10.82
C ASP A 92 8.31 2.79 -9.94
N SER A 93 8.44 2.12 -8.79
CA SER A 93 7.40 2.05 -7.77
C SER A 93 7.41 3.29 -6.86
N PHE A 94 6.56 3.30 -5.84
CA PHE A 94 6.62 4.29 -4.76
C PHE A 94 7.94 4.20 -3.99
N MET A 95 8.33 5.30 -3.32
CA MET A 95 9.49 5.35 -2.43
C MET A 95 9.13 4.91 -1.01
N GLN A 96 10.14 4.42 -0.28
CA GLN A 96 10.05 4.19 1.15
C GLN A 96 10.03 5.52 1.91
N ASP A 97 9.22 5.60 2.96
CA ASP A 97 9.18 6.79 3.81
C ASP A 97 10.49 6.89 4.61
N GLU A 98 11.16 8.02 4.44
CA GLU A 98 12.42 8.32 5.12
C GLU A 98 12.16 9.00 6.47
N LEU A 99 12.90 8.56 7.48
CA LEU A 99 12.96 9.20 8.79
C LEU A 99 14.04 10.28 8.75
N GLU A 100 13.80 11.39 9.42
CA GLU A 100 14.82 12.41 9.60
C GLU A 100 15.86 11.92 10.60
N ALA A 101 17.12 11.85 10.16
CA ALA A 101 18.25 11.40 10.97
C ALA A 101 18.99 12.62 11.52
N VAL A 102 18.79 12.93 12.80
CA VAL A 102 19.34 14.11 13.47
C VAL A 102 20.55 13.70 14.30
N LEU A 103 21.75 14.02 13.83
CA LEU A 103 22.99 13.81 14.57
C LEU A 103 23.27 15.04 15.45
N SER A 104 23.51 14.80 16.73
CA SER A 104 23.81 15.86 17.71
C SER A 104 25.30 16.16 17.75
N ASP A 105 25.66 17.43 17.52
CA ASP A 105 27.04 17.91 17.58
C ASP A 105 27.61 17.94 19.02
N THR A 106 26.75 17.96 20.04
CA THR A 106 27.18 18.13 21.44
C THR A 106 27.54 16.83 22.13
N ASP A 107 26.76 15.78 21.91
CA ASP A 107 26.92 14.50 22.60
C ASP A 107 27.18 13.35 21.63
N GLY A 108 27.11 13.55 20.31
CA GLY A 108 27.31 12.52 19.29
C GLY A 108 26.16 11.54 19.14
N SER A 109 25.02 11.78 19.80
CA SER A 109 23.83 10.93 19.69
C SER A 109 23.14 11.10 18.34
N LEU A 110 22.41 10.07 17.92
CA LEU A 110 21.59 10.07 16.71
C LEU A 110 20.13 9.84 17.08
N GLU A 111 19.26 10.73 16.64
CA GLU A 111 17.81 10.56 16.73
C GLU A 111 17.22 10.29 15.36
N LEU A 112 16.34 9.28 15.28
CA LEU A 112 15.48 9.05 14.14
C LEU A 112 14.11 9.66 14.45
N VAL A 113 13.69 10.58 13.61
CA VAL A 113 12.47 11.36 13.80
C VAL A 113 11.46 11.03 12.70
N GLU A 114 10.28 10.59 13.12
CA GLU A 114 9.13 10.44 12.23
C GLU A 114 8.41 11.80 12.13
N LEU A 115 8.30 12.30 10.91
CA LEU A 115 7.58 13.53 10.61
C LEU A 115 6.14 13.18 10.26
N ASN A 116 5.19 13.71 11.03
CA ASN A 116 3.77 13.60 10.75
C ASN A 116 3.21 14.99 10.41
N PRO A 117 3.35 15.44 9.14
CA PRO A 117 2.75 16.70 8.73
C PRO A 117 1.22 16.60 8.88
N PRO A 118 0.54 17.67 9.35
CA PRO A 118 -0.91 17.65 9.42
C PRO A 118 -1.48 17.48 8.02
N ASP A 119 -2.54 16.68 7.90
CA ASP A 119 -3.27 16.58 6.64
C ASP A 119 -3.73 17.98 6.19
N PRO A 120 -3.63 18.35 4.90
CA PRO A 120 -4.00 19.69 4.43
C PRO A 120 -5.43 20.09 4.83
N TRP A 121 -6.36 19.13 4.87
CA TRP A 121 -7.76 19.36 5.27
C TRP A 121 -7.97 19.49 6.79
N THR A 122 -6.98 19.14 7.61
CA THR A 122 -6.99 19.37 9.06
C THR A 122 -6.33 20.71 9.43
N ALA A 123 -5.38 21.18 8.62
CA ALA A 123 -4.72 22.47 8.81
C ALA A 123 -5.69 23.63 8.59
N GLU A 124 -6.56 23.51 7.58
CA GLU A 124 -7.62 24.46 7.24
C GLU A 124 -8.97 23.73 7.09
N PRO A 125 -9.61 23.33 8.22
CA PRO A 125 -10.87 22.62 8.18
C PRO A 125 -11.95 23.53 7.62
N ARG A 126 -12.63 23.06 6.57
CA ARG A 126 -13.85 23.72 6.09
C ARG A 126 -14.99 23.43 7.05
N GLU A 127 -15.86 24.42 7.28
CA GLU A 127 -17.07 24.19 8.05
C GLU A 127 -17.94 23.11 7.39
N ALA A 128 -18.48 22.21 8.21
CA ALA A 128 -19.40 21.18 7.73
C ALA A 128 -20.65 21.86 7.14
N GLN A 129 -21.02 21.47 5.92
CA GLN A 129 -22.21 21.98 5.24
C GLN A 129 -23.28 20.90 5.19
N GLU A 130 -24.55 21.30 5.26
CA GLU A 130 -25.65 20.38 5.04
C GLU A 130 -25.74 20.01 3.56
N LEU A 131 -25.81 18.70 3.29
CA LEU A 131 -26.00 18.18 1.95
C LEU A 131 -27.48 18.27 1.55
N ARG A 132 -27.76 18.85 0.38
CA ARG A 132 -29.10 18.86 -0.20
C ARG A 132 -29.42 17.49 -0.79
N ALA A 133 -30.70 17.14 -0.83
CA ALA A 133 -31.14 15.92 -1.48
C ALA A 133 -30.70 15.89 -2.96
N GLY A 134 -30.02 14.81 -3.37
CA GLY A 134 -29.48 14.65 -4.73
C GLY A 134 -28.18 15.40 -5.01
N GLU A 135 -27.64 16.16 -4.05
CA GLU A 135 -26.34 16.82 -4.19
C GLU A 135 -25.20 15.81 -4.36
N ILE A 136 -25.28 14.74 -3.57
CA ILE A 136 -24.44 13.56 -3.68
C ILE A 136 -25.31 12.37 -4.05
N THR A 137 -24.91 11.64 -5.08
CA THR A 137 -25.54 10.36 -5.46
C THR A 137 -24.45 9.30 -5.52
N LEU A 138 -24.64 8.20 -4.79
CA LEU A 138 -23.80 7.02 -4.89
C LEU A 138 -24.58 5.92 -5.59
N THR A 139 -24.02 5.37 -6.67
CA THR A 139 -24.63 4.29 -7.44
C THR A 139 -23.69 3.09 -7.42
N TYR A 140 -24.14 2.01 -6.81
CA TYR A 140 -23.46 0.71 -6.87
C TYR A 140 -23.65 0.09 -8.26
N LEU A 141 -22.56 -0.36 -8.89
CA LEU A 141 -22.61 -1.01 -10.21
C LEU A 141 -22.44 -2.52 -10.10
N THR A 142 -21.30 -2.99 -9.59
CA THR A 142 -21.02 -4.42 -9.34
C THR A 142 -19.73 -4.59 -8.55
N HIS A 143 -19.54 -5.72 -7.86
CA HIS A 143 -18.33 -6.03 -7.07
C HIS A 143 -17.92 -4.87 -6.13
N ALA A 144 -16.81 -4.20 -6.43
CA ALA A 144 -16.26 -3.04 -5.72
C ALA A 144 -16.51 -1.72 -6.47
N CYS A 145 -17.14 -1.81 -7.64
CA CYS A 145 -17.38 -0.70 -8.54
C CYS A 145 -18.62 0.11 -8.11
N MET A 146 -18.38 1.38 -7.83
CA MET A 146 -19.41 2.37 -7.52
C MET A 146 -19.10 3.69 -8.21
N GLU A 147 -20.15 4.39 -8.61
CA GLU A 147 -20.12 5.74 -9.14
C GLU A 147 -20.56 6.72 -8.06
N LEU A 148 -19.73 7.72 -7.76
CA LEU A 148 -20.08 8.89 -6.95
C LEU A 148 -20.29 10.08 -7.88
N LYS A 149 -21.47 10.68 -7.80
CA LYS A 149 -21.78 11.95 -8.45
C LYS A 149 -21.94 13.04 -7.39
N ALA A 150 -21.18 14.12 -7.53
CA ALA A 150 -21.28 15.32 -6.70
C ALA A 150 -21.40 16.55 -7.62
N GLY A 151 -22.61 17.11 -7.72
CA GLY A 151 -22.90 18.18 -8.68
C GLY A 151 -22.62 17.76 -10.14
N ASN A 152 -21.67 18.44 -10.78
CA ASN A 152 -21.23 18.14 -12.15
C ASN A 152 -20.00 17.22 -12.22
N LYS A 153 -19.51 16.72 -11.09
CA LYS A 153 -18.35 15.83 -11.02
C LYS A 153 -18.79 14.39 -10.84
N ARG A 154 -18.08 13.48 -11.50
CA ARG A 154 -18.25 12.03 -11.40
C ARG A 154 -16.94 11.37 -11.07
N MET A 155 -16.98 10.50 -10.08
CA MET A 155 -15.85 9.70 -9.63
C MET A 155 -16.24 8.23 -9.68
N MET A 156 -15.41 7.40 -10.29
CA MET A 156 -15.60 5.96 -10.35
C MET A 156 -14.58 5.27 -9.44
N PHE A 157 -15.05 4.33 -8.63
CA PHE A 157 -14.21 3.54 -7.74
C PHE A 157 -14.04 2.15 -8.34
N ASP A 158 -12.80 1.65 -8.37
CA ASP A 158 -12.47 0.25 -8.69
C ASP A 158 -13.28 -0.32 -9.88
N PRO A 159 -13.15 0.25 -11.11
CA PRO A 159 -14.03 -0.04 -12.25
C PRO A 159 -13.72 -1.39 -12.92
N TRP A 160 -13.72 -2.46 -12.13
CA TRP A 160 -13.53 -3.84 -12.55
C TRP A 160 -14.83 -4.39 -13.17
N LEU A 161 -15.28 -3.73 -14.24
CA LEU A 161 -16.56 -4.00 -14.91
C LEU A 161 -16.51 -5.26 -15.79
N THR A 162 -15.32 -5.79 -16.09
CA THR A 162 -15.16 -6.96 -16.96
C THR A 162 -14.06 -7.88 -16.47
N GLY A 163 -14.22 -9.18 -16.77
CA GLY A 163 -13.22 -10.20 -16.46
C GLY A 163 -13.32 -10.72 -15.02
N PRO A 164 -12.38 -11.60 -14.63
CA PRO A 164 -12.42 -12.21 -13.32
C PRO A 164 -11.73 -11.33 -12.26
N ALA A 165 -12.24 -11.40 -11.03
CA ALA A 165 -11.66 -10.74 -9.86
C ALA A 165 -10.54 -11.61 -9.24
N PHE A 166 -9.66 -10.93 -8.51
CA PHE A 166 -8.61 -11.51 -7.65
C PHE A 166 -7.83 -12.67 -8.30
N ALA A 167 -6.88 -12.34 -9.19
CA ALA A 167 -6.00 -13.32 -9.85
C ALA A 167 -6.72 -14.50 -10.52
N ARG A 168 -7.92 -14.26 -11.06
CA ARG A 168 -8.82 -15.26 -11.69
C ARG A 168 -9.51 -16.23 -10.71
N GLY A 169 -9.52 -15.95 -9.42
CA GLY A 169 -10.17 -16.83 -8.45
C GLY A 169 -11.71 -16.78 -8.50
N TRP A 170 -12.29 -15.66 -8.93
CA TRP A 170 -13.73 -15.38 -8.83
C TRP A 170 -14.20 -14.62 -10.07
N TRP A 171 -15.47 -14.77 -10.44
CA TRP A 171 -16.12 -14.01 -11.53
C TRP A 171 -17.12 -13.02 -10.94
N LEU A 172 -17.50 -11.99 -11.70
CA LEU A 172 -18.56 -11.07 -11.30
C LEU A 172 -19.85 -11.85 -11.07
N LEU A 173 -20.39 -11.77 -9.85
CA LEU A 173 -21.66 -12.42 -9.51
C LEU A 173 -22.84 -11.78 -10.25
N HIS A 174 -22.78 -10.46 -10.44
CA HIS A 174 -23.78 -9.69 -11.17
C HIS A 174 -23.12 -8.99 -12.34
N GLU A 175 -23.73 -9.12 -13.51
CA GLU A 175 -23.33 -8.33 -14.67
C GLU A 175 -23.52 -6.85 -14.35
N PRO A 176 -22.54 -6.00 -14.69
CA PRO A 176 -22.71 -4.56 -14.53
C PRO A 176 -23.83 -4.05 -15.45
N PRO A 177 -24.43 -2.90 -15.11
CA PRO A 177 -25.36 -2.21 -16.01
C PRO A 177 -24.78 -2.05 -17.42
N SER A 178 -25.64 -2.16 -18.44
CA SER A 178 -25.20 -2.09 -19.85
C SER A 178 -24.55 -0.75 -20.21
N ASP A 179 -24.85 0.32 -19.47
CA ASP A 179 -24.28 1.65 -19.63
C ASP A 179 -23.02 1.89 -18.76
N ALA A 180 -22.52 0.89 -18.04
CA ALA A 180 -21.42 1.05 -17.09
C ALA A 180 -20.10 1.50 -17.76
N MET A 181 -19.82 1.03 -18.97
CA MET A 181 -18.65 1.46 -19.74
C MET A 181 -18.77 2.92 -20.20
N ASP A 182 -19.98 3.34 -20.58
CA ASP A 182 -20.23 4.75 -20.94
C ASP A 182 -20.08 5.65 -19.71
N ARG A 183 -20.58 5.23 -18.54
CA ARG A 183 -20.39 5.95 -17.27
C ARG A 183 -18.91 6.09 -16.91
N LEU A 184 -18.14 5.00 -17.03
CA LEU A 184 -16.69 5.02 -16.80
C LEU A 184 -16.00 6.02 -17.74
N SER A 185 -16.37 6.05 -19.01
CA SER A 185 -15.79 6.99 -19.99
C SER A 185 -16.08 8.47 -19.68
N GLN A 186 -17.15 8.73 -18.92
CA GLN A 186 -17.57 10.07 -18.49
C GLN A 186 -17.08 10.46 -17.10
N ALA A 187 -16.30 9.59 -16.42
CA ALA A 187 -15.78 9.89 -15.10
C ALA A 187 -14.71 11.00 -15.18
N ASP A 188 -14.80 12.00 -14.29
CA ASP A 188 -13.78 13.03 -14.13
C ASP A 188 -12.58 12.50 -13.33
N LEU A 189 -12.81 11.51 -12.46
CA LEU A 189 -11.81 10.90 -11.60
C LEU A 189 -12.04 9.39 -11.49
N ILE A 190 -10.95 8.62 -11.52
CA ILE A 190 -10.98 7.18 -11.23
C ILE A 190 -10.12 6.94 -10.00
N TYR A 191 -10.68 6.26 -9.01
CA TYR A 191 -9.97 5.82 -7.83
C TYR A 191 -9.83 4.31 -7.84
N ILE A 192 -8.59 3.84 -7.78
CA ILE A 192 -8.24 2.43 -7.72
C ILE A 192 -7.68 2.18 -6.33
N SER A 193 -8.45 1.48 -5.48
CA SER A 193 -8.05 1.17 -4.12
C SER A 193 -7.11 -0.02 -4.05
N HIS A 194 -7.22 -0.95 -5.02
CA HIS A 194 -6.40 -2.14 -5.10
C HIS A 194 -6.27 -2.62 -6.54
N MET A 195 -5.16 -3.28 -6.87
CA MET A 195 -4.98 -3.86 -8.19
C MET A 195 -5.66 -5.23 -8.27
N LEU A 196 -6.78 -5.31 -8.97
CA LEU A 196 -7.19 -6.58 -9.60
C LEU A 196 -6.52 -6.58 -10.97
N ARG A 197 -5.68 -7.59 -11.25
CA ARG A 197 -5.02 -7.69 -12.55
C ARG A 197 -6.09 -7.77 -13.65
N CYS A 198 -6.34 -6.66 -14.34
CA CYS A 198 -7.13 -6.64 -15.57
C CYS A 198 -6.42 -7.55 -16.57
N PRO A 199 -7.06 -8.61 -17.10
CA PRO A 199 -6.47 -9.38 -18.18
C PRO A 199 -6.19 -8.43 -19.35
N ARG A 200 -5.01 -8.54 -19.97
CA ARG A 200 -4.75 -7.82 -21.23
C ARG A 200 -5.80 -8.23 -22.27
N PRO A 201 -6.11 -7.39 -23.28
CA PRO A 201 -7.09 -7.73 -24.33
C PRO A 201 -6.82 -9.08 -25.03
N LEU A 202 -5.58 -9.58 -25.01
CA LEU A 202 -5.18 -10.87 -25.56
C LEU A 202 -5.68 -12.10 -24.77
N ASP A 203 -6.23 -11.93 -23.57
CA ASP A 203 -6.76 -13.02 -22.74
C ASP A 203 -8.28 -13.24 -22.90
N LEU A 204 -8.97 -12.48 -23.77
CA LEU A 204 -10.43 -12.56 -23.98
C LEU A 204 -10.88 -13.73 -24.87
N ARG A 205 -10.23 -14.90 -24.83
CA ARG A 205 -10.86 -16.10 -25.42
C ARG A 205 -11.81 -16.71 -24.39
N PRO A 206 -13.13 -16.80 -24.67
CA PRO A 206 -14.01 -17.59 -23.83
C PRO A 206 -13.54 -19.06 -23.89
N PRO A 207 -13.61 -19.82 -22.78
CA PRO A 207 -13.42 -21.25 -22.85
C PRO A 207 -14.50 -21.83 -23.77
N HIS A 208 -14.08 -22.44 -24.87
CA HIS A 208 -14.98 -23.18 -25.76
C HIS A 208 -15.79 -24.18 -24.94
N LEU A 209 -17.09 -24.23 -25.24
CA LEU A 209 -18.02 -25.27 -24.84
C LEU A 209 -17.33 -26.64 -24.75
N GLY A 210 -17.34 -27.21 -23.55
CA GLY A 210 -16.69 -28.49 -23.26
C GLY A 210 -17.26 -29.63 -24.09
N ALA A 211 -16.36 -30.42 -24.69
CA ALA A 211 -16.65 -31.81 -25.00
C ALA A 211 -16.50 -32.65 -23.71
N PRO A 212 -17.31 -33.71 -23.49
CA PRO A 212 -17.34 -34.43 -22.24
C PRO A 212 -16.19 -35.44 -22.17
N GLY A 213 -15.41 -35.42 -21.08
CA GLY A 213 -14.35 -36.41 -20.85
C GLY A 213 -13.73 -36.29 -19.46
N THR A 214 -14.21 -37.14 -18.55
CA THR A 214 -13.60 -37.73 -17.32
C THR A 214 -12.83 -36.85 -16.30
N PRO A 215 -13.09 -37.02 -14.99
CA PRO A 215 -12.44 -36.24 -13.94
C PRO A 215 -11.07 -36.84 -13.58
N GLU A 216 -10.00 -36.06 -13.72
CA GLU A 216 -8.75 -36.33 -13.01
C GLU A 216 -8.69 -35.48 -11.74
N SER A 217 -8.64 -36.18 -10.61
CA SER A 217 -8.52 -35.64 -9.27
C SER A 217 -7.11 -35.06 -9.03
N GLY A 218 -7.02 -33.73 -8.97
CA GLY A 218 -5.88 -32.99 -8.39
C GLY A 218 -6.28 -32.34 -7.06
N PRO A 219 -5.36 -32.17 -6.09
CA PRO A 219 -5.71 -31.84 -4.72
C PRO A 219 -6.23 -30.40 -4.61
N SER A 220 -7.44 -30.26 -4.08
CA SER A 220 -7.98 -29.01 -3.58
C SER A 220 -7.07 -28.52 -2.44
N ARG A 221 -6.31 -27.45 -2.67
CA ARG A 221 -5.77 -26.64 -1.58
C ARG A 221 -6.88 -25.73 -1.12
N THR A 222 -7.63 -26.19 -0.13
CA THR A 222 -8.47 -25.36 0.72
C THR A 222 -7.58 -24.36 1.46
N THR A 223 -7.48 -23.14 0.95
CA THR A 223 -7.14 -21.99 1.81
C THR A 223 -8.36 -21.73 2.67
N GLY A 224 -8.40 -22.34 3.85
CA GLY A 224 -9.37 -22.00 4.88
C GLY A 224 -9.13 -20.56 5.32
N PHE A 225 -10.05 -19.68 4.96
CA PHE A 225 -10.22 -18.40 5.64
C PHE A 225 -11.59 -18.43 6.31
N GLU A 226 -11.58 -18.38 7.64
CA GLU A 226 -12.79 -18.14 8.42
C GLU A 226 -13.30 -16.73 8.09
N THR A 227 -14.42 -16.67 7.39
CA THR A 227 -15.21 -15.43 7.29
C THR A 227 -16.02 -15.34 8.57
N THR A 228 -15.58 -14.54 9.55
CA THR A 228 -16.45 -14.15 10.66
C THR A 228 -17.50 -13.18 10.10
N ALA A 229 -18.69 -13.69 9.80
CA ALA A 229 -19.83 -12.87 9.46
C ALA A 229 -20.25 -12.06 10.70
N LEU A 230 -20.07 -10.75 10.64
CA LEU A 230 -20.71 -9.82 11.58
C LEU A 230 -22.14 -9.58 11.08
N GLU A 231 -23.06 -10.42 11.55
CA GLU A 231 -24.48 -10.13 11.53
C GLU A 231 -24.79 -9.00 12.51
N SER A 232 -25.40 -7.92 12.01
CA SER A 232 -26.61 -7.26 12.55
C SER A 232 -26.57 -5.74 12.37
N PHE A 233 -27.39 -5.25 11.45
CA PHE A 233 -28.03 -3.93 11.60
C PHE A 233 -29.53 -4.15 11.50
N ARG A 234 -30.20 -4.13 12.65
CA ARG A 234 -31.66 -4.00 12.73
C ARG A 234 -31.97 -2.51 12.57
N THR A 235 -32.77 -2.19 11.56
CA THR A 235 -33.46 -0.91 11.44
C THR A 235 -34.47 -0.76 12.58
N THR A 236 -34.39 0.35 13.30
CA THR A 236 -35.52 0.96 14.01
C THR A 236 -35.99 2.16 13.22
#